data_AF-A0A972AUE5-F1
#
_entry.id   AF-A0A972AUE5-F1
#
_cell.length_a   1.000
_cell.length_b   1.000
_cell.length_c   1.000
_cell.angle_alpha   90.00
_cell.angle_beta   90.00
_cell.angle_gamma   90.00
#
_symmetry.space_group_name_H-M   'P 1'
#
loop_
_entity.id
_entity.type
_entity.pdbx_description
1 polymer ?
#
loop_
_entity_poly.entity_id
_entity_poly.type
_entity_poly.pdbx_seq_one_letter_code
_entity_poly.pdbx_strand_id
1 'polypeptide(L)'
;MKAEIIEEISRYIALDKNSLLDKGIESLLKEKKRGVMLDRLEILSRYKVSSAEELERKIREGEIEEHPAWEDLIALENLDSALEKINGYLASLSAST
;
A
#
# COMPACT_ATOMS: atom_id res chain seq x y z
N MET A 1 -9.91 31.16 -2.67
CA MET A 1 -10.68 29.92 -2.42
C MET A 1 -9.84 28.77 -1.86
N LYS A 2 -9.09 27.97 -2.65
CA LYS A 2 -8.37 26.80 -2.09
C LYS A 2 -7.33 27.15 -1.01
N ALA A 3 -6.57 28.24 -1.21
CA ALA A 3 -5.54 28.65 -0.26
C ALA A 3 -6.09 29.21 1.07
N GLU A 4 -7.23 29.90 1.03
CA GLU A 4 -7.88 30.47 2.23
C GLU A 4 -8.44 29.36 3.13
N ILE A 5 -9.04 28.33 2.54
CA ILE A 5 -9.55 27.16 3.27
C ILE A 5 -8.39 26.39 3.93
N ILE A 6 -7.26 26.22 3.23
CA ILE A 6 -6.06 25.57 3.81
C ILE A 6 -5.52 26.36 5.01
N GLU A 7 -5.52 27.70 4.94
CA GLU A 7 -5.14 28.57 6.07
C GLU A 7 -6.08 28.40 7.27
N GLU A 8 -7.39 28.34 7.01
CA GLU A 8 -8.39 28.12 8.05
C GLU A 8 -8.21 26.75 8.72
N ILE A 9 -8.04 25.70 7.94
CA ILE A 9 -7.78 24.34 8.43
C ILE A 9 -6.49 24.29 9.25
N SER A 10 -5.40 24.89 8.75
CA SER A 10 -4.10 24.99 9.44
C SER A 10 -4.25 25.61 10.83
N ARG A 11 -5.00 26.71 10.95
CA ARG A 11 -5.28 27.34 12.25
C ARG A 11 -6.14 26.45 13.15
N TYR A 12 -7.17 25.81 12.60
CA TYR A 12 -8.06 24.94 13.36
C TYR A 12 -7.34 23.73 13.97
N ILE A 13 -6.43 23.11 13.21
CA ILE A 13 -5.68 21.92 13.64
C ILE A 13 -4.35 22.27 14.35
N ALA A 14 -4.02 23.55 14.49
CA ALA A 14 -2.78 24.05 15.07
C ALA A 14 -1.50 23.47 14.42
N LEU A 15 -1.46 23.43 13.09
CA LEU A 15 -0.28 23.04 12.31
C LEU A 15 -0.01 24.08 11.24
N ASP A 16 1.25 24.41 10.99
CA ASP A 16 1.61 25.20 9.82
C ASP A 16 1.35 24.40 8.53
N LYS A 17 1.34 25.10 7.39
CA LYS A 17 0.99 24.50 6.10
C LYS A 17 1.92 23.36 5.69
N ASN A 18 3.22 23.44 6.00
CA ASN A 18 4.17 22.41 5.64
C ASN A 18 3.94 21.18 6.51
N SER A 19 3.83 21.37 7.83
CA SER A 19 3.49 20.26 8.75
C SER A 19 2.15 19.59 8.43
N LEU A 20 1.15 20.37 8.02
CA LEU A 20 -0.14 19.86 7.55
C LEU A 20 0.02 19.04 6.27
N LEU A 21 0.81 19.52 5.31
CA LEU A 21 1.07 18.83 4.06
C LEU A 21 1.80 17.50 4.30
N ASP A 22 2.85 17.51 5.12
CA ASP A 22 3.65 16.33 5.44
C ASP A 22 2.80 15.25 6.11
N LYS A 23 2.05 15.61 7.16
CA LYS A 23 1.12 14.70 7.84
C LYS A 23 -0.01 14.23 6.92
N GLY A 24 -0.47 15.08 6.02
CA GLY A 24 -1.48 14.73 5.02
C GLY A 24 -0.98 13.69 4.03
N ILE A 25 0.23 13.87 3.49
CA ILE A 25 0.88 12.91 2.59
C ILE A 25 1.15 11.59 3.32
N GLU A 26 1.68 11.64 4.54
CA GLU A 26 1.94 10.46 5.36
C GLU A 26 0.64 9.67 5.61
N SER A 27 -0.44 10.36 5.97
CA SER A 27 -1.75 9.73 6.21
C SER A 27 -2.32 9.10 4.95
N LEU A 28 -2.20 9.78 3.80
CA LEU A 28 -2.65 9.25 2.52
C LEU A 28 -1.87 7.99 2.11
N LEU A 29 -0.55 7.98 2.30
CA LEU A 29 0.29 6.82 2.02
C LEU A 29 -0.04 5.64 2.94
N LYS A 30 -0.30 5.89 4.23
CA LYS A 30 -0.75 4.86 5.18
C LYS A 30 -2.10 4.27 4.80
N GLU A 31 -3.04 5.08 4.34
CA GLU A 31 -4.34 4.62 3.84
C GLU A 31 -4.16 3.72 2.62
N LYS A 32 -3.37 4.18 1.64
CA LYS A 32 -3.08 3.39 0.44
C LYS A 32 -2.37 2.09 0.76
N LYS A 33 -1.41 2.10 1.69
CA LYS A 33 -0.75 0.89 2.19
C LYS A 33 -1.77 -0.10 2.75
N ARG A 34 -2.73 0.36 3.55
CA ARG A 34 -3.78 -0.50 4.12
C ARG A 34 -4.61 -1.17 3.02
N GLY A 35 -5.02 -0.41 2.00
CA GLY A 35 -5.76 -0.98 0.86
C GLY A 35 -4.96 -2.07 0.15
N VAL A 36 -3.71 -1.78 -0.22
CA VAL A 36 -2.83 -2.76 -0.89
C VAL A 36 -2.62 -4.02 -0.03
N MET A 37 -2.48 -3.87 1.30
CA MET A 37 -2.35 -5.02 2.21
C MET A 37 -3.63 -5.86 2.28
N LEU A 38 -4.82 -5.26 2.17
CA LEU A 38 -6.09 -5.98 2.14
C LEU A 38 -6.25 -6.77 0.84
N ASP A 39 -5.97 -6.14 -0.30
CA ASP A 39 -6.00 -6.80 -1.62
C ASP A 39 -5.01 -7.98 -1.65
N ARG A 40 -3.82 -7.77 -1.08
CA ARG A 40 -2.80 -8.82 -0.93
C ARG A 40 -3.32 -9.99 -0.09
N LEU A 41 -3.92 -9.69 1.05
CA LEU A 41 -4.45 -10.71 1.96
C LEU A 41 -5.59 -11.50 1.32
N GLU A 42 -6.43 -10.86 0.50
CA GLU A 42 -7.50 -11.52 -0.23
C GLU A 42 -6.96 -12.62 -1.16
N ILE A 43 -5.96 -12.29 -2.00
CA ILE A 43 -5.35 -13.25 -2.92
C ILE A 43 -4.67 -14.39 -2.14
N LEU A 44 -3.86 -14.05 -1.13
CA LEU A 44 -3.17 -15.06 -0.32
C LEU A 44 -4.16 -16.01 0.39
N SER A 45 -5.25 -15.47 0.93
CA SER A 45 -6.29 -16.27 1.61
C SER A 45 -7.04 -17.18 0.64
N ARG A 46 -7.27 -16.74 -0.61
CA ARG A 46 -7.92 -17.55 -1.65
C ARG A 46 -7.18 -18.86 -1.87
N TYR A 47 -5.84 -18.80 -1.88
CA TYR A 47 -4.97 -19.95 -2.14
C TYR A 47 -4.40 -20.62 -0.88
N LYS A 48 -4.68 -20.07 0.31
CA LYS A 48 -4.11 -20.54 1.59
C LYS A 48 -2.58 -20.61 1.54
N VAL A 49 -1.99 -19.55 1.01
CA VAL A 49 -0.53 -19.35 0.90
C VAL A 49 -0.13 -18.09 1.66
N SER A 50 1.16 -17.97 1.96
CA SER A 50 1.73 -16.87 2.75
C SER A 50 2.49 -15.83 1.91
N SER A 51 2.87 -16.19 0.68
CA SER A 51 3.63 -15.30 -0.21
C SER A 51 3.39 -15.61 -1.70
N ALA A 52 3.84 -14.70 -2.58
CA ALA A 52 3.83 -14.88 -4.02
C ALA A 52 4.70 -16.07 -4.45
N GLU A 53 5.85 -16.25 -3.82
CA GLU A 53 6.76 -17.36 -4.09
C GLU A 53 6.13 -18.71 -3.72
N GLU A 54 5.36 -18.76 -2.62
CA GLU A 54 4.61 -19.98 -2.27
C GLU A 54 3.51 -20.27 -3.28
N LEU A 55 2.76 -19.25 -3.72
CA LEU A 55 1.73 -19.38 -4.74
C LEU A 55 2.33 -19.89 -6.05
N GLU A 56 3.40 -19.25 -6.53
CA GLU A 56 4.11 -19.63 -7.76
C GLU A 56 4.57 -21.09 -7.71
N ARG A 57 5.19 -21.50 -6.59
CA ARG A 57 5.65 -22.88 -6.41
C ARG A 57 4.49 -23.88 -6.53
N LYS A 58 3.38 -23.64 -5.82
CA LYS A 58 2.20 -24.52 -5.83
C LYS A 58 1.53 -24.60 -7.20
N ILE A 59 1.52 -23.52 -7.97
CA ILE A 59 1.04 -23.55 -9.36
C ILE A 59 1.94 -24.45 -10.21
N ARG A 60 3.27 -24.26 -10.13
CA ARG A 60 4.25 -25.06 -10.90
C ARG A 60 4.24 -26.55 -10.55
N GLU A 61 3.98 -26.88 -9.28
CA GLU A 61 3.86 -28.26 -8.79
C GLU A 61 2.51 -28.91 -9.15
N GLY A 62 1.56 -28.14 -9.70
CA GLY A 62 0.22 -28.60 -10.04
C GLY A 62 -0.69 -28.79 -8.82
N GLU A 63 -0.32 -28.23 -7.66
CA GLU A 63 -1.15 -28.24 -6.45
C GLU A 63 -2.31 -27.23 -6.51
N ILE A 64 -2.14 -26.17 -7.31
CA ILE A 64 -3.15 -25.14 -7.56
C ILE A 64 -3.42 -25.08 -9.07
N GLU A 65 -4.70 -24.97 -9.45
CA GLU A 65 -5.10 -24.83 -10.84
C GLU A 65 -4.51 -23.54 -11.45
N GLU A 66 -3.85 -23.67 -12.60
CA GLU A 66 -3.09 -22.60 -13.25
C GLU A 66 -3.93 -21.34 -13.54
N HIS A 67 -5.19 -21.53 -13.94
CA HIS A 67 -6.12 -20.44 -14.19
C HIS A 67 -7.24 -20.46 -13.12
N PRO A 68 -7.49 -19.35 -12.40
CA PRO A 68 -6.94 -18.00 -12.59
C PRO A 68 -5.61 -17.71 -11.83
N ALA A 69 -4.94 -18.72 -11.27
CA ALA A 69 -3.85 -18.49 -10.31
C ALA A 69 -2.62 -17.75 -10.85
N TRP A 70 -2.27 -17.89 -12.13
CA TRP A 70 -1.21 -17.09 -12.75
C TRP A 70 -1.55 -15.59 -12.80
N GLU A 71 -2.81 -15.23 -13.05
CA GLU A 71 -3.25 -13.83 -13.07
C GLU A 71 -3.22 -13.24 -11.65
N ASP A 72 -3.67 -14.02 -10.67
CA ASP A 72 -3.61 -13.64 -9.27
C ASP A 72 -2.16 -13.51 -8.76
N LEU A 73 -1.24 -14.35 -9.23
CA LEU A 73 0.20 -14.21 -8.93
C LEU A 73 0.74 -12.88 -9.46
N ILE A 74 0.44 -12.53 -10.72
CA ILE A 74 0.86 -11.26 -11.31
C ILE A 74 0.26 -10.08 -10.52
N ALA A 75 -1.00 -10.17 -10.12
CA ALA A 75 -1.63 -9.16 -9.27
C ALA A 75 -0.91 -9.04 -7.92
N LEU A 76 -0.57 -10.16 -7.29
CA LEU A 76 0.13 -10.22 -6.02
C LEU A 76 1.54 -9.60 -6.08
N GLU A 77 2.32 -9.88 -7.12
CA GLU A 77 3.65 -9.29 -7.36
C GLU A 77 3.59 -7.77 -7.55
N ASN A 78 2.55 -7.29 -8.25
CA ASN A 78 2.31 -5.86 -8.42
C ASN A 78 1.96 -5.17 -7.09
N LEU A 79 1.16 -5.84 -6.24
CA LEU A 79 0.84 -5.35 -4.90
C LEU A 79 2.09 -5.30 -4.01
N ASP A 80 2.96 -6.31 -4.08
CA ASP A 80 4.24 -6.34 -3.37
C ASP A 80 5.16 -5.19 -3.79
N SER A 81 5.29 -4.97 -5.10
CA SER A 81 6.02 -3.83 -5.66
C SER A 81 5.45 -2.47 -5.21
N ALA A 82 4.12 -2.37 -5.09
CA ALA A 82 3.47 -1.16 -4.59
C ALA A 82 3.73 -0.94 -3.10
N LEU A 83 3.71 -2.00 -2.27
CA LEU A 83 4.06 -1.93 -0.85
C LEU A 83 5.50 -1.47 -0.64
N GLU A 84 6.44 -2.00 -1.42
CA GLU A 84 7.84 -1.59 -1.35
C GLU A 84 7.99 -0.08 -1.60
N LYS A 85 7.37 0.44 -2.67
CA LYS A 85 7.39 1.88 -2.98
C LYS A 85 6.78 2.72 -1.87
N ILE A 86 5.61 2.34 -1.34
CA ILE A 86 4.94 3.09 -0.27
C ILE A 86 5.78 3.08 1.01
N ASN A 87 6.36 1.94 1.37
CA ASN A 87 7.24 1.82 2.53
C ASN A 87 8.50 2.69 2.36
N GLY A 88 9.08 2.72 1.16
CA GLY A 88 10.19 3.61 0.83
C GLY A 88 9.85 5.08 1.06
N TYR A 89 8.71 5.55 0.54
CA TYR A 89 8.26 6.93 0.76
C TYR A 89 8.00 7.26 2.24
N LEU A 90 7.33 6.37 2.97
CA LEU A 90 7.08 6.55 4.41
C LEU A 90 8.39 6.60 5.21
N ALA A 91 9.38 5.76 4.87
CA ALA A 91 10.68 5.79 5.50
C ALA A 91 11.41 7.12 5.24
N SER A 92 11.41 7.62 4.00
CA SER A 92 12.00 8.91 3.65
C SER A 92 11.37 10.09 4.39
N LEU A 93 10.03 10.06 4.58
CA LEU A 93 9.32 11.09 5.37
C LEU A 93 9.72 11.03 6.85
N SER A 94 9.86 9.82 7.42
CA SER A 94 10.25 9.66 8.83
C SER A 94 11.71 10.00 9.13
N ALA A 95 12.61 9.87 8.15
CA ALA A 95 14.04 10.19 8.29
C ALA A 95 14.34 11.70 8.16
N SER A 96 13.35 12.49 7.72
CA SER A 96 13.47 13.94 7.53
C SER A 96 12.98 14.76 8.72
N THR A 97 12.60 14.10 9.83
CA THR A 97 12.17 14.71 11.11
C THR A 97 13.23 14.51 12.17
#